data_AF-A0A954YXN5-F1
#
_entry.id   AF-A0A954YXN5-F1
#
_cell.length_a   1.000
_cell.length_b   1.000
_cell.length_c   1.000
_cell.angle_alpha   90.00
_cell.angle_beta   90.00
_cell.angle_gamma   90.00
#
_symmetry.space_group_name_H-M   'P 1'
#
loop_
_entity.id
_entity.type
_entity.pdbx_description
1 polymer ?
#
loop_
_entity_poly.entity_id
_entity_poly.type
_entity_poly.pdbx_seq_one_letter_code
_entity_poly.pdbx_strand_id
1 'polypeptide(L)'
;MNLRKSIQLMLAVFLALPMAARAEDPKEAEQEFKGLWNVDTMMEQAVENISRRYNLNDNQKATTKKMLVEEVTKFLDTHDNIWPLVRDLGRYQIKGEAPEGEIARRIGANALPLLEDIRETILRCNEDWDSILNEEQRALHEWDLNDMKITFEKMDENFTAMQQGKPRNPGIFPGPNEHEVKAPPVRKKPPVSFNPKLNNAARENKPQEDDWDLYVRKFIEKYELTEAQSVSAHSILRECKTRATAYRLSKERDFEEAKKRLTEVQKSDQPAEIKNTKEKVWKGVLEKLRKPVDDLFVELKDRLAKIPNAAQKKRAGDMPDSSPPQQAKTASKDAAPKESPDSAEPGKTAPDADGNTSG
;
A
#
# COMPACT_ATOMS: atom_id res chain seq x y z
N MET A 1 -22.65 9.08 0.47
CA MET A 1 -22.11 8.69 1.80
C MET A 1 -21.00 9.67 2.14
N ASN A 2 -21.21 10.55 3.11
CA ASN A 2 -20.34 11.71 3.39
C ASN A 2 -19.18 11.30 4.32
N LEU A 3 -18.05 12.04 4.29
CA LEU A 3 -16.80 11.74 5.02
C LEU A 3 -17.03 11.46 6.49
N ARG A 4 -18.02 12.15 7.09
CA ARG A 4 -18.50 11.88 8.44
C ARG A 4 -18.67 10.40 8.74
N LYS A 5 -19.19 9.58 7.82
CA LYS A 5 -19.35 8.13 8.07
C LYS A 5 -18.04 7.34 7.99
N SER A 6 -17.00 7.88 7.37
CA SER A 6 -15.66 7.27 7.26
C SER A 6 -14.74 7.71 8.41
N ILE A 7 -14.78 9.00 8.82
CA ILE A 7 -14.17 9.49 10.07
C ILE A 7 -14.88 8.87 11.28
N GLN A 8 -16.22 8.79 11.29
CA GLN A 8 -16.98 7.98 12.25
C GLN A 8 -16.70 6.48 12.14
N LEU A 9 -15.90 5.99 11.16
CA LEU A 9 -15.51 4.57 11.09
C LEU A 9 -14.11 4.31 11.65
N MET A 10 -13.14 5.20 11.39
CA MET A 10 -11.90 5.24 12.17
C MET A 10 -12.18 5.59 13.64
N LEU A 11 -13.27 6.31 13.90
CA LEU A 11 -13.84 6.52 15.23
C LEU A 11 -15.05 5.61 15.51
N ALA A 12 -15.41 4.65 14.64
CA ALA A 12 -16.36 3.56 14.97
C ALA A 12 -15.70 2.53 15.88
N VAL A 13 -14.40 2.72 16.10
CA VAL A 13 -13.71 2.43 17.34
C VAL A 13 -14.60 2.73 18.57
N PHE A 14 -15.42 3.77 18.53
CA PHE A 14 -16.36 4.15 19.59
C PHE A 14 -17.79 3.56 19.44
N LEU A 15 -18.07 2.69 18.46
CA LEU A 15 -19.39 2.02 18.32
C LEU A 15 -19.46 0.64 18.98
N ALA A 16 -18.32 0.02 19.35
CA ALA A 16 -18.28 -1.18 20.19
C ALA A 16 -18.38 -0.87 21.70
N LEU A 17 -18.40 0.42 22.06
CA LEU A 17 -18.55 0.93 23.44
C LEU A 17 -19.72 0.37 24.26
N PRO A 18 -20.89 0.00 23.69
CA PRO A 18 -22.04 -0.47 24.47
C PRO A 18 -21.76 -1.63 25.43
N MET A 19 -20.79 -2.47 25.09
CA MET A 19 -20.53 -3.73 25.82
C MET A 19 -19.42 -3.54 26.87
N ALA A 20 -18.28 -2.95 26.51
CA ALA A 20 -17.20 -2.68 27.46
C ALA A 20 -17.59 -1.73 28.59
N ALA A 21 -18.61 -0.89 28.39
CA ALA A 21 -19.18 -0.04 29.44
C ALA A 21 -19.88 -0.80 30.59
N ARG A 22 -20.08 -2.12 30.45
CA ARG A 22 -20.67 -2.99 31.48
C ARG A 22 -19.64 -3.54 32.47
N ALA A 23 -18.37 -3.65 32.09
CA ALA A 23 -17.33 -4.16 32.96
C ALA A 23 -16.98 -3.15 34.09
N GLU A 24 -16.91 -3.63 35.33
CA GLU A 24 -16.54 -2.81 36.49
C GLU A 24 -15.01 -2.69 36.62
N ASP A 25 -14.28 -3.77 36.33
CA ASP A 25 -12.81 -3.83 36.36
C ASP A 25 -12.19 -3.38 35.02
N PRO A 26 -11.21 -2.45 35.01
CA PRO A 26 -10.44 -2.10 33.82
C PRO A 26 -9.86 -3.30 33.05
N LYS A 27 -9.40 -4.36 33.74
CA LYS A 27 -8.81 -5.54 33.07
C LYS A 27 -9.86 -6.40 32.38
N GLU A 28 -11.03 -6.54 32.99
CA GLU A 28 -12.18 -7.19 32.37
C GLU A 28 -12.67 -6.38 31.16
N ALA A 29 -12.76 -5.06 31.30
CA ALA A 29 -13.09 -4.17 30.19
C ALA A 29 -12.10 -4.32 29.03
N GLU A 30 -10.79 -4.40 29.32
CA GLU A 30 -9.76 -4.66 28.32
C GLU A 30 -9.93 -6.02 27.64
N GLN A 31 -10.21 -7.10 28.38
CA GLN A 31 -10.39 -8.44 27.81
C GLN A 31 -11.66 -8.55 26.97
N GLU A 32 -12.80 -8.06 27.46
CA GLU A 32 -14.06 -8.02 26.70
C GLU A 32 -13.90 -7.17 25.45
N PHE A 33 -13.23 -6.02 25.59
CA PHE A 33 -12.97 -5.15 24.47
C PHE A 33 -12.05 -5.83 23.47
N LYS A 34 -10.89 -6.39 23.86
CA LYS A 34 -9.98 -7.14 22.96
C LYS A 34 -10.66 -8.32 22.27
N GLY A 35 -11.58 -9.02 22.94
CA GLY A 35 -12.34 -10.13 22.36
C GLY A 35 -13.36 -9.68 21.30
N LEU A 36 -14.00 -8.53 21.49
CA LEU A 36 -14.92 -7.92 20.53
C LEU A 36 -14.17 -7.13 19.43
N TRP A 37 -13.00 -6.63 19.78
CA TRP A 37 -12.15 -5.76 18.99
C TRP A 37 -11.12 -6.55 18.22
N ASN A 38 -11.60 -7.23 17.18
CA ASN A 38 -10.69 -7.73 16.18
C ASN A 38 -10.19 -6.54 15.33
N VAL A 39 -9.01 -6.01 15.68
CA VAL A 39 -8.35 -4.87 14.99
C VAL A 39 -8.36 -5.10 13.48
N ASP A 40 -8.02 -6.31 13.02
CA ASP A 40 -7.97 -6.64 11.60
C ASP A 40 -9.33 -6.47 10.92
N THR A 41 -10.41 -6.96 11.55
CA THR A 41 -11.78 -6.82 11.02
C THR A 41 -12.22 -5.36 10.94
N MET A 42 -11.91 -4.56 11.96
CA MET A 42 -12.27 -3.13 11.96
C MET A 42 -11.47 -2.36 10.92
N MET A 43 -10.16 -2.62 10.84
CA MET A 43 -9.31 -2.01 9.82
C MET A 43 -9.77 -2.42 8.42
N GLU A 44 -10.20 -3.66 8.21
CA GLU A 44 -10.76 -4.10 6.93
C GLU A 44 -12.04 -3.34 6.55
N GLN A 45 -12.94 -3.12 7.51
CA GLN A 45 -14.15 -2.33 7.27
C GLN A 45 -13.84 -0.85 7.00
N ALA A 46 -12.87 -0.29 7.73
CA ALA A 46 -12.38 1.08 7.52
C ALA A 46 -11.80 1.24 6.11
N VAL A 47 -10.92 0.32 5.73
CA VAL A 47 -10.32 0.24 4.41
C VAL A 47 -11.38 0.11 3.33
N GLU A 48 -12.42 -0.69 3.52
CA GLU A 48 -13.51 -0.82 2.53
C GLU A 48 -14.30 0.48 2.37
N ASN A 49 -14.53 1.22 3.45
CA ASN A 49 -15.18 2.53 3.39
C ASN A 49 -14.31 3.60 2.73
N ILE A 50 -13.02 3.62 3.05
CA ILE A 50 -12.04 4.51 2.41
C ILE A 50 -11.91 4.14 0.92
N SER A 51 -11.83 2.85 0.60
CA SER A 51 -11.76 2.34 -0.77
C SER A 51 -12.95 2.78 -1.61
N ARG A 52 -14.16 2.63 -1.07
CA ARG A 52 -15.37 3.16 -1.73
C ARG A 52 -15.39 4.68 -1.80
N ARG A 53 -14.77 5.38 -0.85
CA ARG A 53 -14.75 6.84 -0.84
C ARG A 53 -13.82 7.42 -1.91
N TYR A 54 -12.62 6.88 -1.98
CA TYR A 54 -11.57 7.36 -2.86
C TYR A 54 -11.51 6.58 -4.18
N ASN A 55 -12.36 5.56 -4.35
CA ASN A 55 -12.27 4.62 -5.46
C ASN A 55 -10.85 4.06 -5.55
N LEU A 56 -10.34 3.55 -4.43
CA LEU A 56 -9.01 2.96 -4.36
C LEU A 56 -8.97 1.70 -5.23
N ASN A 57 -7.83 1.48 -5.90
CA ASN A 57 -7.54 0.20 -6.52
C ASN A 57 -7.04 -0.83 -5.48
N ASP A 58 -6.85 -2.08 -5.89
CA ASP A 58 -6.48 -3.17 -4.97
C ASP A 58 -5.13 -2.94 -4.26
N ASN A 59 -4.15 -2.34 -4.94
CA ASN A 59 -2.86 -2.03 -4.32
C ASN A 59 -2.96 -0.86 -3.33
N GLN A 60 -3.66 0.20 -3.71
CA GLN A 60 -3.95 1.32 -2.80
C GLN A 60 -4.71 0.82 -1.57
N LYS A 61 -5.70 -0.07 -1.75
CA LYS A 61 -6.47 -0.70 -0.67
C LYS A 61 -5.57 -1.54 0.25
N ALA A 62 -4.70 -2.37 -0.31
CA ALA A 62 -3.74 -3.18 0.45
C ALA A 62 -2.75 -2.32 1.23
N THR A 63 -2.20 -1.28 0.60
CA THR A 63 -1.28 -0.32 1.23
C THR A 63 -1.99 0.46 2.34
N THR A 64 -3.21 0.95 2.09
CA THR A 64 -4.04 1.62 3.09
C THR A 64 -4.32 0.70 4.28
N LYS A 65 -4.64 -0.59 4.03
CA LYS A 65 -4.85 -1.57 5.11
C LYS A 65 -3.59 -1.74 5.95
N LYS A 66 -2.43 -1.90 5.29
CA LYS A 66 -1.15 -2.06 5.99
C LYS A 66 -0.86 -0.85 6.89
N MET A 67 -0.94 0.37 6.34
CA MET A 67 -0.67 1.60 7.09
C MET A 67 -1.61 1.76 8.28
N LEU A 68 -2.90 1.52 8.09
CA LEU A 68 -3.88 1.62 9.17
C LEU A 68 -3.66 0.60 10.28
N VAL A 69 -3.41 -0.66 9.93
CA VAL A 69 -3.13 -1.71 10.92
C VAL A 69 -1.85 -1.39 11.69
N GLU A 70 -0.78 -1.04 10.99
CA GLU A 70 0.53 -0.73 11.59
C GLU A 70 0.45 0.44 12.58
N GLU A 71 -0.15 1.57 12.18
CA GLU A 71 -0.26 2.75 13.04
C GLU A 71 -1.23 2.54 14.20
N VAL A 72 -2.37 1.85 13.99
CA VAL A 72 -3.33 1.56 15.07
C VAL A 72 -2.72 0.60 16.09
N THR A 73 -2.04 -0.46 15.65
CA THR A 73 -1.36 -1.39 16.56
C THR A 73 -0.30 -0.65 17.38
N LYS A 74 0.57 0.13 16.72
CA LYS A 74 1.60 0.92 17.39
C LYS A 74 1.02 1.91 18.41
N PHE A 75 -0.07 2.57 18.07
CA PHE A 75 -0.77 3.48 18.97
C PHE A 75 -1.33 2.75 20.20
N LEU A 76 -2.03 1.63 19.99
CA LEU A 76 -2.59 0.84 21.09
C LEU A 76 -1.50 0.27 22.01
N ASP A 77 -0.35 -0.14 21.47
CA ASP A 77 0.79 -0.62 22.25
C ASP A 77 1.46 0.49 23.08
N THR A 78 1.36 1.74 22.63
CA THR A 78 1.96 2.91 23.32
C THR A 78 1.06 3.44 24.44
N HIS A 79 -0.26 3.23 24.34
CA HIS A 79 -1.27 3.85 25.20
C HIS A 79 -2.13 2.84 25.96
N ASP A 80 -1.52 2.02 26.81
CA ASP A 80 -2.24 1.04 27.66
C ASP A 80 -3.32 1.69 28.55
N ASN A 81 -3.17 2.98 28.89
CA ASN A 81 -4.11 3.74 29.69
C ASN A 81 -5.38 4.18 28.93
N ILE A 82 -5.53 3.83 27.65
CA ILE A 82 -6.70 4.20 26.85
C ILE A 82 -7.97 3.46 27.31
N TRP A 83 -7.85 2.24 27.85
CA TRP A 83 -9.01 1.39 28.14
C TRP A 83 -9.95 1.95 29.21
N PRO A 84 -9.47 2.44 30.37
CA PRO A 84 -10.34 3.11 31.33
C PRO A 84 -11.08 4.31 30.73
N LEU A 85 -10.41 5.09 29.87
CA LEU A 85 -11.02 6.23 29.20
C LEU A 85 -12.11 5.81 28.22
N VAL A 86 -11.83 4.82 27.36
CA VAL A 86 -12.79 4.25 26.40
C VAL A 86 -14.02 3.71 27.13
N ARG A 87 -13.83 2.96 28.22
CA ARG A 87 -14.92 2.46 29.06
C ARG A 87 -15.80 3.59 29.60
N ASP A 88 -15.18 4.60 30.22
CA ASP A 88 -15.89 5.73 30.82
C ASP A 88 -16.67 6.51 29.75
N LEU A 89 -16.02 6.85 28.64
CA LEU A 89 -16.63 7.54 27.50
C LEU A 89 -17.78 6.74 26.89
N GLY A 90 -17.62 5.42 26.76
CA GLY A 90 -18.67 4.52 26.30
C GLY A 90 -19.91 4.54 27.17
N ARG A 91 -19.73 4.49 28.48
CA ARG A 91 -20.84 4.52 29.45
C ARG A 91 -21.71 5.77 29.27
N TYR A 92 -21.10 6.94 29.09
CA TYR A 92 -21.82 8.20 28.90
C TYR A 92 -22.47 8.29 27.51
N GLN A 93 -21.76 7.85 26.47
CA GLN A 93 -22.28 7.82 25.11
C GLN A 93 -23.54 6.95 24.97
N ILE A 94 -23.58 5.77 25.62
CA ILE A 94 -24.76 4.87 25.62
C ILE A 94 -25.95 5.53 26.30
N LYS A 95 -25.70 6.25 27.40
CA LYS A 95 -26.75 6.94 28.15
C LYS A 95 -27.24 8.20 27.43
N GLY A 96 -26.47 8.73 26.49
CA GLY A 96 -26.73 10.02 25.87
C GLY A 96 -26.58 11.18 26.86
N GLU A 97 -25.78 10.99 27.90
CA GLU A 97 -25.54 11.95 28.99
C GLU A 97 -24.11 12.47 28.92
N ALA A 98 -23.89 13.73 29.27
CA ALA A 98 -22.55 14.29 29.40
C ALA A 98 -21.96 13.93 30.78
N PRO A 99 -20.67 13.58 30.90
CA PRO A 99 -20.04 13.44 32.21
C PRO A 99 -19.95 14.82 32.88
N GLU A 100 -20.34 14.95 34.14
CA GLU A 100 -20.30 16.21 34.89
C GLU A 100 -19.34 16.14 36.10
N GLY A 101 -19.00 17.32 36.63
CA GLY A 101 -18.25 17.45 37.88
C GLY A 101 -16.89 16.75 37.83
N GLU A 102 -16.55 15.99 38.87
CA GLU A 102 -15.25 15.35 39.01
C GLU A 102 -14.99 14.27 37.93
N ILE A 103 -16.04 13.59 37.48
CA ILE A 103 -15.91 12.56 36.44
C ILE A 103 -15.52 13.20 35.11
N ALA A 104 -16.13 14.33 34.76
CA ALA A 104 -15.75 15.10 33.58
C ALA A 104 -14.29 15.56 33.68
N ARG A 105 -13.87 16.09 34.84
CA ARG A 105 -12.49 16.56 35.05
C ARG A 105 -11.48 15.47 34.79
N ARG A 106 -11.72 14.29 35.35
CA ARG A 106 -10.88 13.10 35.15
C ARG A 106 -10.83 12.68 33.69
N ILE A 107 -11.99 12.59 33.02
CA ILE A 107 -12.06 12.21 31.60
C ILE A 107 -11.28 13.23 30.74
N GLY A 108 -11.54 14.53 30.91
CA GLY A 108 -10.86 15.58 30.16
C GLY A 108 -9.35 15.57 30.38
N ALA A 109 -8.88 15.44 31.63
CA ALA A 109 -7.45 15.37 31.96
C ALA A 109 -6.74 14.17 31.32
N ASN A 110 -7.40 13.02 31.23
CA ASN A 110 -6.84 11.81 30.61
C ASN A 110 -6.97 11.82 29.08
N ALA A 111 -8.01 12.44 28.53
CA ALA A 111 -8.29 12.43 27.10
C ALA A 111 -7.45 13.43 26.31
N LEU A 112 -7.11 14.59 26.88
CA LEU A 112 -6.39 15.65 26.15
C LEU A 112 -5.02 15.18 25.60
N PRO A 113 -4.12 14.56 26.39
CA PRO A 113 -2.85 14.07 25.85
C PRO A 113 -3.06 13.01 24.76
N LEU A 114 -4.00 12.08 24.97
CA LEU A 114 -4.33 11.05 23.98
C LEU A 114 -4.89 11.65 22.70
N LEU A 115 -5.72 12.70 22.78
CA LEU A 115 -6.26 13.37 21.61
C LEU A 115 -5.15 14.03 20.78
N GLU A 116 -4.18 14.65 21.45
CA GLU A 116 -3.02 15.24 20.79
C GLU A 116 -2.20 14.19 20.03
N ASP A 117 -1.89 13.06 20.68
CA ASP A 117 -1.15 11.95 20.06
C ASP A 117 -1.93 11.32 18.90
N ILE A 118 -3.24 11.13 19.05
CA ILE A 118 -4.14 10.66 17.97
C ILE A 118 -4.11 11.63 16.79
N ARG A 119 -4.22 12.94 17.06
CA ARG A 119 -4.22 13.98 16.02
C ARG A 119 -2.90 13.96 15.26
N GLU A 120 -1.76 13.94 15.95
CA GLU A 120 -0.45 13.89 15.31
C GLU A 120 -0.28 12.63 14.46
N THR A 121 -0.59 11.46 15.03
CA THR A 121 -0.47 10.17 14.35
C THR A 121 -1.33 10.11 13.10
N ILE A 122 -2.59 10.55 13.18
CA ILE A 122 -3.50 10.55 12.04
C ILE A 122 -3.02 11.53 10.97
N LEU A 123 -2.61 12.76 11.34
CA LEU A 123 -2.15 13.74 10.34
C LEU A 123 -0.88 13.26 9.63
N ARG A 124 0.11 12.72 10.35
CA ARG A 124 1.32 12.12 9.76
C ARG A 124 0.98 10.96 8.81
N CYS A 125 0.14 10.02 9.25
CA CYS A 125 -0.28 8.89 8.41
C CYS A 125 -0.99 9.36 7.14
N ASN A 126 -1.75 10.46 7.21
CA ASN A 126 -2.38 11.05 6.03
C ASN A 126 -1.36 11.72 5.08
N GLU A 127 -0.28 12.33 5.59
CA GLU A 127 0.81 12.85 4.75
C GLU A 127 1.46 11.72 3.94
N ASP A 128 1.74 10.58 4.58
CA ASP A 128 2.26 9.40 3.90
C ASP A 128 1.25 8.82 2.90
N TRP A 129 -0.04 8.84 3.25
CA TRP A 129 -1.11 8.29 2.43
C TRP A 129 -1.34 9.10 1.14
N ASP A 130 -1.08 10.41 1.16
CA ASP A 130 -1.16 11.27 -0.03
C ASP A 130 -0.26 10.77 -1.19
N SER A 131 0.87 10.16 -0.84
CA SER A 131 1.84 9.63 -1.82
C SER A 131 1.27 8.52 -2.72
N ILE A 132 0.26 7.77 -2.24
CA ILE A 132 -0.36 6.69 -3.00
C ILE A 132 -1.60 7.13 -3.77
N LEU A 133 -2.05 8.37 -3.60
CA LEU A 133 -3.26 8.91 -4.24
C LEU A 133 -2.95 9.55 -5.60
N ASN A 134 -3.93 9.52 -6.50
CA ASN A 134 -3.89 10.33 -7.72
C ASN A 134 -4.42 11.75 -7.47
N GLU A 135 -4.25 12.66 -8.43
CA GLU A 135 -4.64 14.08 -8.29
C GLU A 135 -6.11 14.32 -7.89
N GLU A 136 -7.06 13.57 -8.45
CA GLU A 136 -8.48 13.69 -8.07
C GLU A 136 -8.72 13.19 -6.64
N GLN A 137 -8.06 12.08 -6.26
CA GLN A 137 -8.10 11.55 -4.90
C GLN A 137 -7.47 12.52 -3.89
N ARG A 138 -6.36 13.18 -4.24
CA ARG A 138 -5.68 14.18 -3.40
C ARG A 138 -6.53 15.42 -3.17
N ALA A 139 -7.22 15.93 -4.18
CA ALA A 139 -8.13 17.06 -4.00
C ALA A 139 -9.29 16.73 -3.03
N LEU A 140 -9.81 15.49 -3.09
CA LEU A 140 -10.80 15.02 -2.11
C LEU A 140 -10.18 14.85 -0.72
N HIS A 141 -8.95 14.33 -0.66
CA HIS A 141 -8.21 14.13 0.58
C HIS A 141 -7.90 15.42 1.31
N GLU A 142 -7.47 16.47 0.62
CA GLU A 142 -7.21 17.79 1.19
C GLU A 142 -8.46 18.39 1.82
N TRP A 143 -9.61 18.27 1.15
CA TRP A 143 -10.89 18.68 1.73
C TRP A 143 -11.21 17.86 3.00
N ASP A 144 -11.00 16.54 2.94
CA ASP A 144 -11.24 15.64 4.06
C ASP A 144 -10.33 15.94 5.26
N LEU A 145 -9.06 16.31 5.02
CA LEU A 145 -8.09 16.74 6.02
C LEU A 145 -8.51 18.03 6.71
N ASN A 146 -9.03 19.00 5.96
CA ASN A 146 -9.51 20.26 6.52
C ASN A 146 -10.74 20.03 7.42
N ASP A 147 -11.70 19.20 7.01
CA ASP A 147 -12.86 18.81 7.83
C ASP A 147 -12.43 18.09 9.12
N MET A 148 -11.39 17.25 9.01
CA MET A 148 -10.83 16.53 10.15
C MET A 148 -10.14 17.46 11.15
N LYS A 149 -9.35 18.45 10.70
CA LYS A 149 -8.70 19.45 11.57
C LYS A 149 -9.73 20.21 12.39
N ILE A 150 -10.79 20.69 11.75
CA ILE A 150 -11.91 21.37 12.41
C ILE A 150 -12.58 20.44 13.45
N THR A 151 -12.73 19.16 13.12
CA THR A 151 -13.30 18.17 14.06
C THR A 151 -12.41 18.00 15.30
N PHE A 152 -11.09 17.93 15.12
CA PHE A 152 -10.13 17.84 16.23
C PHE A 152 -10.16 19.07 17.12
N GLU A 153 -10.22 20.28 16.55
CA GLU A 153 -10.32 21.54 17.31
C GLU A 153 -11.53 21.52 18.25
N LYS A 154 -12.69 21.02 17.78
CA LYS A 154 -13.86 20.92 18.65
C LYS A 154 -13.81 19.80 19.67
N MET A 155 -13.16 18.70 19.36
CA MET A 155 -12.91 17.67 20.35
C MET A 155 -12.03 18.22 21.47
N ASP A 156 -10.99 18.99 21.11
CA ASP A 156 -10.09 19.67 22.05
C ASP A 156 -10.85 20.65 22.95
N GLU A 157 -11.72 21.50 22.36
CA GLU A 157 -12.58 22.40 23.13
C GLU A 157 -13.50 21.65 24.10
N ASN A 158 -14.11 20.54 23.66
CA ASN A 158 -15.02 19.75 24.48
C ASN A 158 -14.28 19.06 25.63
N PHE A 159 -13.11 18.46 25.38
CA PHE A 159 -12.31 17.83 26.44
C PHE A 159 -11.69 18.84 27.39
N THR A 160 -11.32 20.04 26.91
CA THR A 160 -10.92 21.16 27.77
C THR A 160 -12.08 21.58 28.68
N ALA A 161 -13.30 21.65 28.16
CA ALA A 161 -14.48 21.96 28.96
C ALA A 161 -14.81 20.83 29.97
N MET A 162 -14.64 19.56 29.58
CA MET A 162 -14.71 18.43 30.50
C MET A 162 -13.67 18.51 31.60
N GLN A 163 -12.42 18.87 31.28
CA GLN A 163 -11.33 19.05 32.26
C GLN A 163 -11.70 20.12 33.31
N GLN A 164 -12.55 21.09 32.97
CA GLN A 164 -13.09 22.10 33.89
C GLN A 164 -14.34 21.64 34.67
N GLY A 165 -14.87 20.45 34.38
CA GLY A 165 -16.08 19.91 35.01
C GLY A 165 -17.39 20.27 34.30
N LYS A 166 -17.32 20.86 33.10
CA LYS A 166 -18.46 21.46 32.39
C LYS A 166 -18.42 21.10 30.89
N PRO A 167 -18.77 19.86 30.50
CA PRO A 167 -18.79 19.47 29.09
C PRO A 167 -19.68 20.40 28.27
N ARG A 168 -19.28 20.69 27.02
CA ARG A 168 -20.12 21.48 26.10
C ARG A 168 -21.19 20.63 25.45
N ASN A 169 -20.86 19.37 25.17
CA ASN A 169 -21.70 18.44 24.43
C ASN A 169 -21.80 17.07 25.14
N PRO A 170 -22.96 16.38 25.03
CA PRO A 170 -23.11 15.02 25.57
C PRO A 170 -22.34 13.97 24.77
N GLY A 171 -22.04 14.26 23.50
CA GLY A 171 -21.21 13.39 22.66
C GLY A 171 -19.73 13.79 22.72
N ILE A 172 -18.86 12.78 22.54
CA ILE A 172 -17.42 12.99 22.30
C ILE A 172 -17.21 13.75 20.99
N PHE A 173 -17.97 13.35 19.97
CA PHE A 173 -17.89 13.92 18.64
C PHE A 173 -18.87 15.07 18.48
N PRO A 174 -18.47 16.11 17.75
CA PRO A 174 -19.37 17.21 17.48
C PRO A 174 -20.57 16.78 16.65
N GLY A 175 -21.71 17.41 16.93
CA GLY A 175 -22.96 17.10 16.27
C GLY A 175 -22.91 17.41 14.76
N PRO A 176 -23.79 16.76 13.96
CA PRO A 176 -23.79 16.95 12.52
C PRO A 176 -24.13 18.38 12.03
N ASN A 177 -24.62 19.27 12.88
CA ASN A 177 -25.02 20.62 12.45
C ASN A 177 -24.17 21.74 13.03
N GLU A 178 -23.14 21.42 13.82
CA GLU A 178 -22.39 22.46 14.53
C GLU A 178 -21.39 23.20 13.63
N HIS A 179 -21.13 22.70 12.42
CA HIS A 179 -20.25 23.34 11.46
C HIS A 179 -20.88 23.35 10.08
N GLU A 180 -20.92 24.52 9.49
CA GLU A 180 -21.35 24.75 8.13
C GLU A 180 -20.22 24.30 7.18
N VAL A 181 -20.05 22.99 7.05
CA VAL A 181 -19.04 22.44 6.14
C VAL A 181 -19.58 22.64 4.72
N LYS A 182 -18.87 23.46 3.93
CA LYS A 182 -19.11 23.57 2.48
C LYS A 182 -19.17 22.16 1.90
N ALA A 183 -20.20 21.88 1.08
CA ALA A 183 -20.42 20.54 0.57
C ALA A 183 -19.12 19.93 0.00
N PRO A 184 -18.81 18.66 0.29
CA PRO A 184 -17.61 18.03 -0.23
C PRO A 184 -17.59 18.14 -1.75
N PRO A 185 -16.39 18.27 -2.37
CA PRO A 185 -16.27 18.25 -3.82
C PRO A 185 -17.06 17.06 -4.36
N VAL A 186 -18.07 17.37 -5.18
CA VAL A 186 -18.98 16.35 -5.70
C VAL A 186 -18.15 15.42 -6.55
N ARG A 187 -18.08 14.15 -6.15
CA ARG A 187 -17.42 13.15 -6.98
C ARG A 187 -18.03 13.21 -8.37
N LYS A 188 -17.20 13.26 -9.40
CA LYS A 188 -17.67 12.95 -10.74
C LYS A 188 -18.22 11.54 -10.67
N LYS A 189 -19.55 11.40 -10.69
CA LYS A 189 -20.18 10.10 -10.71
C LYS A 189 -19.54 9.35 -11.87
N PRO A 190 -18.94 8.17 -11.64
CA PRO A 190 -18.45 7.39 -12.74
C PRO A 190 -19.64 7.19 -13.72
N PRO A 191 -19.43 7.38 -15.04
CA PRO A 191 -20.52 7.41 -16.02
C PRO A 191 -21.43 6.20 -15.83
N VAL A 192 -22.75 6.36 -15.95
CA VAL A 192 -23.79 5.37 -15.56
C VAL A 192 -23.65 4.00 -16.24
N SER A 193 -22.81 3.86 -17.27
CA SER A 193 -22.31 2.58 -17.79
C SER A 193 -21.33 1.85 -16.86
N PHE A 194 -21.04 2.40 -15.67
CA PHE A 194 -20.20 1.79 -14.63
C PHE A 194 -20.93 0.66 -13.93
N ASN A 195 -20.90 -0.52 -14.53
CA ASN A 195 -21.19 -1.75 -13.81
C ASN A 195 -19.93 -2.10 -12.97
N PRO A 196 -19.97 -2.05 -11.62
CA PRO A 196 -18.77 -2.24 -10.78
C PRO A 196 -18.10 -3.58 -11.00
N LYS A 197 -18.87 -4.58 -11.46
CA LYS A 197 -18.38 -5.93 -11.76
C LYS A 197 -17.68 -6.04 -13.12
N LEU A 198 -17.93 -5.13 -14.06
CA LEU A 198 -17.25 -5.09 -15.37
C LEU A 198 -16.06 -4.13 -15.37
N ASN A 199 -16.07 -3.09 -14.54
CA ASN A 199 -14.99 -2.10 -14.51
C ASN A 199 -13.82 -2.42 -13.57
N ASN A 200 -13.87 -3.48 -12.76
CA ASN A 200 -12.62 -4.03 -12.20
C ASN A 200 -11.70 -4.56 -13.33
N ALA A 201 -12.27 -5.10 -14.42
CA ALA A 201 -11.48 -5.57 -15.57
C ALA A 201 -11.00 -4.43 -16.49
N ALA A 202 -11.61 -3.24 -16.43
CA ALA A 202 -11.26 -2.10 -17.29
C ALA A 202 -10.45 -1.00 -16.58
N ARG A 203 -10.54 -0.89 -15.24
CA ARG A 203 -9.74 0.05 -14.42
C ARG A 203 -8.40 -0.53 -13.90
N GLU A 204 -8.09 -1.79 -14.21
CA GLU A 204 -6.71 -2.35 -14.23
C GLU A 204 -5.77 -1.60 -15.22
N ASN A 205 -6.28 -0.67 -16.04
CA ASN A 205 -5.53 -0.05 -17.15
C ASN A 205 -4.89 1.34 -16.88
N LYS A 206 -4.82 1.83 -15.63
CA LYS A 206 -3.64 2.64 -15.25
C LYS A 206 -2.65 1.61 -14.74
N PRO A 207 -1.50 1.39 -15.39
CA PRO A 207 -0.65 0.24 -15.10
C PRO A 207 -0.28 0.29 -13.62
N GLN A 208 -0.87 -0.61 -12.84
CA GLN A 208 -0.33 -0.98 -11.55
C GLN A 208 1.17 -1.18 -11.75
N GLU A 209 1.98 -0.69 -10.81
CA GLU A 209 3.32 -1.21 -10.68
C GLU A 209 3.15 -2.71 -10.46
N ASP A 210 3.42 -3.45 -11.54
CA ASP A 210 3.36 -4.89 -11.61
C ASP A 210 4.32 -5.40 -10.54
N ASP A 211 4.12 -6.60 -9.99
CA ASP A 211 5.06 -7.19 -9.03
C ASP A 211 6.51 -7.15 -9.56
N TRP A 212 6.63 -7.09 -10.89
CA TRP A 212 7.85 -6.89 -11.66
C TRP A 212 8.46 -5.49 -11.50
N ASP A 213 7.66 -4.41 -11.53
CA ASP A 213 8.13 -3.04 -11.29
C ASP A 213 8.62 -2.89 -9.85
N LEU A 214 7.88 -3.46 -8.89
CA LEU A 214 8.29 -3.45 -7.49
C LEU A 214 9.59 -4.23 -7.28
N TYR A 215 9.72 -5.41 -7.91
CA TYR A 215 10.93 -6.21 -7.86
C TYR A 215 12.14 -5.44 -8.43
N VAL A 216 11.99 -4.83 -9.61
CA VAL A 216 13.07 -4.06 -10.25
C VAL A 216 13.48 -2.85 -9.43
N ARG A 217 12.52 -2.14 -8.81
CA ARG A 217 12.82 -1.03 -7.91
C ARG A 217 13.64 -1.47 -6.70
N LYS A 218 13.19 -2.52 -6.01
CA LYS A 218 13.93 -3.10 -4.88
C LYS A 218 15.30 -3.65 -5.31
N PHE A 219 15.43 -4.14 -6.54
CA PHE A 219 16.70 -4.59 -7.09
C PHE A 219 17.67 -3.41 -7.32
N ILE A 220 17.18 -2.33 -7.92
CA ILE A 220 17.96 -1.08 -8.12
C ILE A 220 18.45 -0.54 -6.78
N GLU A 221 17.59 -0.52 -5.77
CA GLU A 221 17.90 -0.07 -4.41
C GLU A 221 18.91 -1.00 -3.72
N LYS A 222 18.67 -2.32 -3.70
CA LYS A 222 19.53 -3.31 -3.03
C LYS A 222 20.98 -3.27 -3.53
N TYR A 223 21.19 -3.11 -4.84
CA TYR A 223 22.53 -3.12 -5.43
C TYR A 223 23.12 -1.73 -5.68
N GLU A 224 22.41 -0.67 -5.28
CA GLU A 224 22.80 0.73 -5.51
C GLU A 224 23.21 0.94 -6.98
N LEU A 225 22.31 0.58 -7.90
CA LEU A 225 22.61 0.65 -9.32
C LEU A 225 22.83 2.11 -9.75
N THR A 226 23.85 2.32 -10.57
CA THR A 226 24.09 3.62 -11.23
C THR A 226 22.95 3.96 -12.19
N GLU A 227 22.81 5.21 -12.58
CA GLU A 227 21.76 5.65 -13.52
C GLU A 227 21.75 4.83 -14.82
N ALA A 228 22.92 4.60 -15.43
CA ALA A 228 23.03 3.79 -16.64
C ALA A 228 22.59 2.33 -16.43
N GLN A 229 22.90 1.75 -15.27
CA GLN A 229 22.45 0.40 -14.89
C GLN A 229 20.93 0.35 -14.64
N SER A 230 20.37 1.38 -14.00
CA SER A 230 18.94 1.50 -13.76
C SER A 230 18.14 1.66 -15.06
N VAL A 231 18.63 2.45 -16.02
CA VAL A 231 18.05 2.53 -17.37
C VAL A 231 18.05 1.14 -18.04
N SER A 232 19.15 0.40 -17.92
CA SER A 232 19.25 -0.97 -18.45
C SER A 232 18.25 -1.92 -17.79
N ALA A 233 18.10 -1.85 -16.46
CA ALA A 233 17.14 -2.64 -15.69
C ALA A 233 15.70 -2.37 -16.12
N HIS A 234 15.31 -1.09 -16.26
CA HIS A 234 13.99 -0.70 -16.75
C HIS A 234 13.76 -1.10 -18.21
N SER A 235 14.79 -1.12 -19.06
CA SER A 235 14.67 -1.61 -20.44
C SER A 235 14.32 -3.10 -20.48
N ILE A 236 15.00 -3.92 -19.66
CA ILE A 236 14.73 -5.36 -19.57
C ILE A 236 13.30 -5.59 -19.03
N LEU A 237 12.90 -4.85 -18.00
CA LEU A 237 11.55 -4.89 -17.45
C LEU A 237 10.50 -4.63 -18.54
N ARG A 238 10.67 -3.55 -19.32
CA ARG A 238 9.75 -3.19 -20.39
C ARG A 238 9.64 -4.31 -21.43
N GLU A 239 10.77 -4.87 -21.86
CA GLU A 239 10.80 -5.97 -22.84
C GLU A 239 10.04 -7.21 -22.34
N CYS A 240 10.33 -7.66 -21.12
CA CYS A 240 9.65 -8.82 -20.54
C CYS A 240 8.15 -8.54 -20.37
N LYS A 241 7.74 -7.34 -19.91
CA LYS A 241 6.32 -6.97 -19.79
C LYS A 241 5.62 -6.95 -21.16
N THR A 242 6.27 -6.44 -22.21
CA THR A 242 5.72 -6.50 -23.58
C THR A 242 5.47 -7.93 -24.03
N ARG A 243 6.41 -8.86 -23.79
CA ARG A 243 6.25 -10.28 -24.11
C ARG A 243 5.13 -10.94 -23.30
N ALA A 244 5.04 -10.64 -22.01
CA ALA A 244 3.99 -11.16 -21.13
C ALA A 244 2.59 -10.70 -21.59
N THR A 245 2.45 -9.42 -21.93
CA THR A 245 1.20 -8.85 -22.48
C THR A 245 0.83 -9.49 -23.81
N ALA A 246 1.77 -9.62 -24.74
CA ALA A 246 1.53 -10.28 -26.03
C ALA A 246 1.07 -11.73 -25.85
N TYR A 247 1.69 -12.47 -24.92
CA TYR A 247 1.29 -13.84 -24.59
C TYR A 247 -0.14 -13.89 -24.03
N ARG A 248 -0.46 -13.05 -23.02
CA ARG A 248 -1.80 -12.99 -22.42
C ARG A 248 -2.88 -12.68 -23.46
N LEU A 249 -2.62 -11.73 -24.37
CA LEU A 249 -3.52 -11.40 -25.47
C LEU A 249 -3.71 -12.59 -26.42
N SER A 250 -2.62 -13.27 -26.81
CA SER A 250 -2.71 -14.45 -27.68
C SER A 250 -3.45 -15.64 -27.05
N LYS A 251 -3.57 -15.65 -25.71
CA LYS A 251 -4.18 -16.71 -24.90
C LYS A 251 -5.44 -16.28 -24.16
N GLU A 252 -5.99 -15.12 -24.49
CA GLU A 252 -7.13 -14.53 -23.79
C GLU A 252 -8.32 -15.50 -23.74
N ARG A 253 -8.68 -16.09 -24.88
CA ARG A 253 -9.77 -17.09 -24.98
C ARG A 253 -9.54 -18.32 -24.11
N ASP A 254 -8.32 -18.84 -24.09
CA ASP A 254 -7.96 -20.02 -23.30
C ASP A 254 -8.08 -19.72 -21.79
N PHE A 255 -7.65 -18.52 -21.36
CA PHE A 255 -7.81 -18.06 -19.98
C PHE A 255 -9.27 -17.87 -19.58
N GLU A 256 -10.07 -17.24 -20.44
CA GLU A 256 -11.51 -17.03 -20.20
C GLU A 256 -12.26 -18.36 -20.09
N GLU A 257 -12.00 -19.29 -21.02
CA GLU A 257 -12.61 -20.62 -20.98
C GLU A 257 -12.24 -21.35 -19.69
N ALA A 258 -10.97 -21.40 -19.33
CA ALA A 258 -10.52 -22.09 -18.12
C ALA A 258 -11.14 -21.47 -16.85
N LYS A 259 -11.23 -20.13 -16.75
CA LYS A 259 -11.90 -19.44 -15.63
C LYS A 259 -13.41 -19.73 -15.59
N LYS A 260 -14.07 -19.73 -16.74
CA LYS A 260 -15.50 -20.04 -16.86
C LYS A 260 -15.78 -21.47 -16.39
N ARG A 261 -15.01 -22.44 -16.88
CA ARG A 261 -15.13 -23.85 -16.48
C ARG A 261 -14.88 -24.07 -14.99
N LEU A 262 -13.88 -23.39 -14.43
CA LEU A 262 -13.61 -23.45 -12.99
C LEU A 262 -14.82 -22.93 -12.18
N THR A 263 -15.41 -21.82 -12.62
CA THR A 263 -16.61 -21.24 -11.98
C THR A 263 -17.84 -22.15 -12.11
N GLU A 264 -18.03 -22.79 -13.27
CA GLU A 264 -19.10 -23.77 -13.50
C GLU A 264 -18.97 -24.97 -12.56
N VAL A 265 -17.76 -25.51 -12.40
CA VAL A 265 -17.49 -26.61 -11.46
C VAL A 265 -17.77 -26.19 -10.02
N GLN A 266 -17.32 -24.99 -9.63
CA GLN A 266 -17.55 -24.43 -8.30
C GLN A 266 -19.04 -24.25 -7.95
N LYS A 267 -19.88 -24.00 -8.95
CA LYS A 267 -21.34 -23.83 -8.78
C LYS A 267 -22.14 -25.11 -8.95
N SER A 268 -21.52 -26.21 -9.39
CA SER A 268 -22.25 -27.46 -9.65
C SER A 268 -22.67 -28.17 -8.36
N ASP A 269 -23.85 -28.80 -8.38
CA ASP A 269 -24.38 -29.66 -7.31
C ASP A 269 -23.80 -31.09 -7.33
N GLN A 270 -22.62 -31.27 -7.94
CA GLN A 270 -21.98 -32.58 -8.01
C GLN A 270 -21.42 -32.99 -6.63
N PRO A 271 -21.31 -34.31 -6.36
CA PRO A 271 -20.61 -34.80 -5.17
C PRO A 271 -19.23 -34.15 -5.02
N ALA A 272 -18.87 -33.83 -3.78
CA ALA A 272 -17.65 -33.06 -3.46
C ALA A 272 -16.37 -33.68 -4.05
N GLU A 273 -16.27 -35.00 -4.10
CA GLU A 273 -15.12 -35.71 -4.68
C GLU A 273 -14.95 -35.44 -6.18
N ILE A 274 -16.05 -35.47 -6.94
CA ILE A 274 -16.06 -35.18 -8.38
C ILE A 274 -15.73 -33.70 -8.61
N LYS A 275 -16.31 -32.82 -7.80
CA LYS A 275 -16.07 -31.38 -7.86
C LYS A 275 -14.59 -31.06 -7.63
N ASN A 276 -14.01 -31.57 -6.55
CA ASN A 276 -12.60 -31.36 -6.22
C ASN A 276 -11.66 -31.84 -7.33
N THR A 277 -11.96 -33.01 -7.92
CA THR A 277 -11.18 -33.56 -9.02
C THR A 277 -11.21 -32.63 -10.24
N LYS A 278 -12.40 -32.15 -10.64
CA LYS A 278 -12.55 -31.22 -11.76
C LYS A 278 -11.93 -29.85 -11.49
N GLU A 279 -12.06 -29.32 -10.28
CA GLU A 279 -11.40 -28.07 -9.89
C GLU A 279 -9.89 -28.18 -10.01
N LYS A 280 -9.30 -29.30 -9.55
CA LYS A 280 -7.86 -29.55 -9.68
C LYS A 280 -7.41 -29.58 -11.14
N VAL A 281 -8.19 -30.20 -12.02
CA VAL A 281 -7.89 -30.21 -13.47
C VAL A 281 -7.86 -28.79 -14.03
N TRP A 282 -8.91 -27.99 -13.81
CA TRP A 282 -8.97 -26.63 -14.38
C TRP A 282 -7.99 -25.66 -13.73
N LYS A 283 -7.68 -25.80 -12.44
CA LYS A 283 -6.57 -25.08 -11.78
C LYS A 283 -5.23 -25.43 -12.44
N GLY A 284 -4.99 -26.71 -12.73
CA GLY A 284 -3.78 -27.13 -13.45
C GLY A 284 -3.69 -26.60 -14.89
N VAL A 285 -4.83 -26.43 -15.58
CA VAL A 285 -4.86 -25.77 -16.89
C VAL A 285 -4.49 -24.29 -16.77
N LEU A 286 -5.08 -23.56 -15.80
CA LEU A 286 -4.72 -22.17 -15.55
C LEU A 286 -3.25 -22.00 -15.17
N GLU A 287 -2.70 -22.91 -14.38
CA GLU A 287 -1.29 -22.91 -14.00
C GLU A 287 -0.40 -23.10 -15.25
N LYS A 288 -0.70 -24.07 -16.11
CA LYS A 288 0.02 -24.27 -17.39
C LYS A 288 -0.05 -23.05 -18.30
N LEU A 289 -1.18 -22.36 -18.35
CA LEU A 289 -1.33 -21.11 -19.11
C LEU A 289 -0.53 -19.96 -18.48
N ARG A 290 -0.37 -19.92 -17.15
CA ARG A 290 0.44 -18.89 -16.47
C ARG A 290 1.93 -19.13 -16.59
N LYS A 291 2.36 -20.40 -16.66
CA LYS A 291 3.77 -20.79 -16.64
C LYS A 291 4.67 -19.99 -17.60
N PRO A 292 4.32 -19.74 -18.88
CA PRO A 292 5.19 -18.94 -19.75
C PRO A 292 5.37 -17.48 -19.29
N VAL A 293 4.39 -16.92 -18.58
CA VAL A 293 4.52 -15.58 -17.98
C VAL A 293 5.43 -15.65 -16.73
N ASP A 294 5.34 -16.71 -15.94
CA ASP A 294 6.23 -16.94 -14.80
C ASP A 294 7.68 -17.17 -15.25
N ASP A 295 7.88 -17.92 -16.34
CA ASP A 295 9.19 -18.15 -16.96
C ASP A 295 9.83 -16.83 -17.44
N LEU A 296 9.03 -15.88 -17.97
CA LEU A 296 9.51 -14.53 -18.31
C LEU A 296 9.97 -13.74 -17.08
N PHE A 297 9.36 -13.96 -15.91
CA PHE A 297 9.80 -13.33 -14.67
C PHE A 297 11.12 -13.93 -14.17
N VAL A 298 11.32 -15.23 -14.34
CA VAL A 298 12.63 -15.87 -14.07
C VAL A 298 13.69 -15.30 -15.02
N GLU A 299 13.39 -15.17 -16.31
CA GLU A 299 14.27 -14.54 -17.30
C GLU A 299 14.63 -13.09 -16.91
N LEU A 300 13.65 -12.30 -16.44
CA LEU A 300 13.88 -10.96 -15.92
C LEU A 300 14.90 -10.98 -14.77
N LYS A 301 14.74 -11.87 -13.78
CA LYS A 301 15.67 -12.00 -12.65
C LYS A 301 17.08 -12.37 -13.10
N ASP A 302 17.21 -13.34 -14.00
CA ASP A 302 18.50 -13.79 -14.51
C ASP A 302 19.25 -12.70 -15.30
N ARG A 303 18.51 -11.88 -16.05
CA ARG A 303 19.09 -10.74 -16.78
C ARG A 303 19.49 -9.62 -15.82
N LEU A 304 18.66 -9.31 -14.82
CA LEU A 304 18.97 -8.30 -13.81
C LEU A 304 20.20 -8.69 -12.98
N ALA A 305 20.35 -9.97 -12.62
CA ALA A 305 21.50 -10.47 -11.85
C ALA A 305 22.87 -10.25 -12.53
N LYS A 306 22.90 -9.94 -13.83
CA LYS A 306 24.12 -9.63 -14.60
C LYS A 306 24.47 -8.13 -14.59
N ILE A 307 23.56 -7.26 -14.19
CA ILE A 307 23.76 -5.80 -14.20
C ILE A 307 24.71 -5.31 -13.09
N PRO A 308 24.57 -5.74 -11.81
CA PRO A 308 25.46 -5.27 -10.76
C PRO A 308 26.90 -5.76 -11.00
N ASN A 309 27.88 -4.90 -10.74
CA ASN A 309 29.29 -5.27 -10.77
C ASN A 309 29.69 -6.06 -9.50
N ALA A 310 30.90 -6.63 -9.51
CA ALA A 310 31.41 -7.44 -8.41
C ALA A 310 31.42 -6.69 -7.06
N ALA A 311 31.74 -5.40 -7.05
CA ALA A 311 31.75 -4.60 -5.83
C ALA A 311 30.33 -4.39 -5.28
N GLN A 312 29.35 -4.09 -6.13
CA GLN A 312 27.92 -3.97 -5.77
C GLN A 312 27.38 -5.30 -5.21
N LYS A 313 27.69 -6.44 -5.86
CA LYS A 313 27.29 -7.76 -5.36
C LYS A 313 27.89 -8.09 -4.00
N LYS A 314 29.15 -7.71 -3.76
CA LYS A 314 29.83 -7.87 -2.47
C LYS A 314 29.19 -6.99 -1.39
N ARG A 315 28.88 -5.72 -1.69
CA ARG A 315 28.18 -4.82 -0.76
C ARG A 315 26.78 -5.33 -0.39
N ALA A 316 26.06 -5.89 -1.36
CA ALA A 316 24.73 -6.46 -1.16
C ALA A 316 24.74 -7.84 -0.46
N GLY A 317 25.91 -8.41 -0.15
CA GLY A 317 26.04 -9.70 0.55
C GLY A 317 25.78 -10.96 -0.29
N ASP A 318 25.67 -10.84 -1.63
CA ASP A 318 25.27 -11.97 -2.49
C ASP A 318 26.44 -12.73 -3.14
N MET A 319 27.69 -12.27 -2.97
CA MET A 319 28.84 -13.08 -3.36
C MET A 319 29.33 -13.93 -2.18
N PRO A 320 29.41 -15.27 -2.32
CA PRO A 320 30.15 -16.08 -1.37
C PRO A 320 31.58 -15.57 -1.35
N ASP A 321 32.16 -15.48 -0.15
CA ASP A 321 33.46 -14.88 0.15
C ASP A 321 34.58 -15.65 -0.58
N SER A 322 34.66 -15.41 -1.88
CA SER A 322 35.60 -16.03 -2.79
C SER A 322 36.87 -15.23 -2.59
N SER A 323 37.59 -15.58 -1.53
CA SER A 323 38.96 -15.13 -1.33
C SER A 323 39.67 -15.26 -2.67
N PRO A 324 40.17 -14.15 -3.25
CA PRO A 324 40.82 -14.21 -4.54
C PRO A 324 41.93 -15.28 -4.44
N PRO A 325 42.11 -16.14 -5.45
CA PRO A 325 43.31 -16.95 -5.51
C PRO A 325 44.45 -15.94 -5.42
N GLN A 326 45.25 -16.03 -4.36
CA GLN A 326 46.47 -15.25 -4.22
C GLN A 326 47.18 -15.39 -5.57
N GLN A 327 47.17 -14.32 -6.36
CA GLN A 327 48.02 -14.22 -7.53
C GLN A 327 49.41 -14.45 -6.99
N ALA A 328 49.95 -15.62 -7.32
CA ALA A 328 51.32 -15.96 -7.09
C ALA A 328 52.13 -14.76 -7.59
N LYS A 329 52.87 -14.14 -6.66
CA LYS A 329 54.02 -13.29 -6.96
C LYS A 329 55.00 -14.13 -7.78
N THR A 330 54.77 -14.33 -9.07
CA THR A 330 55.83 -14.73 -9.98
C THR A 330 56.62 -13.48 -10.30
N ALA A 331 57.65 -13.32 -9.46
CA ALA A 331 59.00 -12.89 -9.82
C ALA A 331 59.09 -11.89 -10.98
N SER A 332 59.22 -10.62 -10.61
CA SER A 332 60.13 -9.71 -11.28
C SER A 332 61.52 -10.35 -11.29
N LYS A 333 61.99 -10.81 -12.44
CA LYS A 333 63.42 -10.96 -12.71
C LYS A 333 63.70 -10.88 -14.22
N ASP A 334 64.50 -9.87 -14.57
CA ASP A 334 65.32 -9.74 -15.77
C ASP A 334 64.62 -9.68 -17.15
N ALA A 335 64.43 -8.46 -17.67
CA ALA A 335 64.77 -8.15 -19.06
C ALA A 335 64.95 -6.63 -19.26
N ALA A 336 66.16 -6.27 -19.66
CA ALA A 336 66.68 -4.94 -19.91
C ALA A 336 66.08 -4.27 -21.17
N PRO A 337 66.33 -2.95 -21.37
CA PRO A 337 65.67 -2.13 -22.38
C PRO A 337 66.37 -2.23 -23.74
N LYS A 338 65.59 -2.19 -24.83
CA LYS A 338 66.06 -1.88 -26.18
C LYS A 338 65.23 -0.73 -26.77
N GLU A 339 65.81 0.47 -26.67
CA GLU A 339 66.10 1.37 -27.80
C GLU A 339 66.08 0.66 -29.18
N SER A 340 65.54 1.16 -30.28
CA SER A 340 65.18 2.51 -30.75
C SER A 340 64.19 2.35 -31.96
N PRO A 341 64.19 3.20 -33.01
CA PRO A 341 63.29 4.34 -33.18
C PRO A 341 62.53 4.30 -34.53
N ASP A 342 61.78 5.37 -34.79
CA ASP A 342 61.63 6.00 -36.11
C ASP A 342 60.98 5.21 -37.27
N SER A 343 59.72 5.55 -37.56
CA SER A 343 59.29 5.74 -38.94
C SER A 343 57.99 6.53 -38.99
N ALA A 344 58.15 7.78 -39.42
CA ALA A 344 57.11 8.57 -40.06
C ALA A 344 56.57 7.83 -41.31
N GLU A 345 55.27 7.98 -41.60
CA GLU A 345 54.87 8.78 -42.77
C GLU A 345 53.34 9.00 -42.84
N PRO A 346 52.92 10.11 -43.49
CA PRO A 346 51.52 10.52 -43.69
C PRO A 346 51.03 10.24 -45.12
N GLY A 347 49.70 10.13 -45.30
CA GLY A 347 49.04 10.17 -46.62
C GLY A 347 47.57 9.76 -46.46
N LYS A 348 46.54 10.60 -46.61
CA LYS A 348 46.17 11.57 -47.66
C LYS A 348 45.74 10.91 -48.98
N THR A 349 44.45 10.56 -49.09
CA THR A 349 43.65 10.59 -50.34
C THR A 349 42.15 10.58 -50.01
N ALA A 350 41.54 11.78 -50.00
CA ALA A 350 40.51 12.32 -50.90
C ALA A 350 39.47 11.37 -51.61
N PRO A 351 38.48 11.90 -52.37
CA PRO A 351 37.06 11.86 -52.03
C PRO A 351 36.19 11.23 -53.16
N ASP A 352 34.88 11.48 -53.09
CA ASP A 352 33.85 11.36 -54.14
C ASP A 352 33.33 9.96 -54.50
N ALA A 353 32.02 9.77 -54.37
CA ALA A 353 31.14 9.74 -55.54
C ALA A 353 29.67 9.52 -55.14
N ASP A 354 28.85 10.42 -55.68
CA ASP A 354 27.42 10.32 -55.87
C ASP A 354 26.94 8.98 -56.45
N GLY A 355 25.66 8.67 -56.19
CA GLY A 355 24.81 8.18 -57.27
C GLY A 355 23.76 7.13 -56.91
N ASN A 356 22.49 7.52 -57.13
CA ASN A 356 21.44 6.72 -57.77
C ASN A 356 20.79 5.58 -56.92
N THR A 357 19.48 5.29 -56.97
CA THR A 357 18.35 5.72 -57.81
C THR A 357 17.05 5.24 -57.16
N SER A 358 15.95 5.87 -57.57
CA SER A 358 14.54 5.53 -57.30
C SER A 358 14.12 4.08 -57.55
N GLY A 359 13.08 3.68 -56.84
CA GLY A 359 12.12 2.63 -57.16
C GLY A 359 10.82 2.92 -56.44
#